data_AF-A0A958ZJR9-F1
#
_entry.id   AF-A0A958ZJR9-F1
#
_cell.length_a   1.000
_cell.length_b   1.000
_cell.length_c   1.000
_cell.angle_alpha   90.00
_cell.angle_beta   90.00
_cell.angle_gamma   90.00
#
_symmetry.space_group_name_H-M   'P 1'
#
loop_
_entity.id
_entity.type
_entity.pdbx_description
1 polymer ?
#
loop_
_entity_poly.entity_id
_entity_poly.type
_entity_poly.pdbx_seq_one_letter_code
_entity_poly.pdbx_strand_id
1 'polypeptide(L)'
;MKKILFNLVVVLLLGFGLLTLFLSTSVIFDFFGIREKEGNYVLFIVWANFLSSLLYLFSVYGLFSNKIWAYKPLALSTLILIITFIGFMFYIQSGGIHESKTIGAMVFRTTMSL
;
A
#
# COMPACT_ATOMS: atom_id res chain seq x y z
N MET A 1 -1.92 -29.05 -0.17
CA MET A 1 -1.04 -28.00 0.43
C MET A 1 -0.96 -26.75 -0.45
N LYS A 2 -0.55 -26.82 -1.74
CA LYS A 2 -0.43 -25.63 -2.62
C LYS A 2 -1.71 -24.76 -2.75
N LYS A 3 -2.89 -25.37 -2.82
CA LYS A 3 -4.18 -24.66 -2.92
C LYS A 3 -4.57 -23.87 -1.65
N ILE A 4 -4.26 -24.41 -0.47
CA ILE A 4 -4.54 -23.76 0.81
C ILE A 4 -3.61 -22.55 0.99
N LEU A 5 -2.33 -22.72 0.65
CA LEU A 5 -1.35 -21.64 0.68
C LEU A 5 -1.74 -20.49 -0.27
N PHE A 6 -2.17 -20.82 -1.49
CA PHE A 6 -2.64 -19.84 -2.46
C PHE A 6 -3.86 -19.07 -1.96
N ASN A 7 -4.88 -19.75 -1.44
CA ASN A 7 -6.07 -19.09 -0.89
C ASN A 7 -5.73 -18.19 0.30
N LEU A 8 -4.80 -18.61 1.18
CA LEU A 8 -4.32 -17.78 2.29
C LEU A 8 -3.66 -16.49 1.78
N VAL A 9 -2.77 -16.60 0.79
CA VAL A 9 -2.11 -15.43 0.19
C VAL A 9 -3.14 -14.48 -0.40
N VAL A 10 -4.14 -14.99 -1.14
CA VAL A 10 -5.19 -14.15 -1.74
C VAL A 10 -6.03 -13.43 -0.68
N VAL A 11 -6.41 -14.12 0.40
CA VAL A 11 -7.19 -13.53 1.50
C VAL A 11 -6.37 -12.47 2.25
N LEU A 12 -5.09 -12.73 2.51
CA LEU A 12 -4.19 -11.76 3.14
C LEU A 12 -4.02 -10.53 2.25
N LEU A 13 -3.83 -10.72 0.94
CA LEU A 13 -3.66 -9.62 -0.01
C LEU A 13 -4.94 -8.79 -0.16
N LEU A 14 -6.10 -9.43 -0.14
CA LEU A 14 -7.41 -8.76 -0.11
C LEU A 14 -7.56 -7.92 1.16
N GLY A 15 -7.36 -8.52 2.34
CA GLY A 15 -7.49 -7.83 3.62
C GLY A 15 -6.52 -6.65 3.72
N PHE A 16 -5.28 -6.85 3.30
CA PHE A 16 -4.26 -5.83 3.26
C PHE A 16 -4.59 -4.68 2.30
N GLY A 17 -5.07 -5.00 1.09
CA GLY A 17 -5.51 -4.01 0.11
C GLY A 17 -6.69 -3.18 0.63
N LEU A 18 -7.71 -3.82 1.22
CA LEU A 18 -8.87 -3.13 1.79
C LEU A 18 -8.49 -2.22 2.96
N LEU A 19 -7.64 -2.70 3.88
CA LEU A 19 -7.15 -1.89 5.01
C LEU A 19 -6.34 -0.69 4.53
N THR A 20 -5.44 -0.89 3.56
CA THR A 20 -4.62 0.19 3.02
C THR A 20 -5.47 1.22 2.28
N LEU A 21 -6.47 0.77 1.52
CA LEU A 21 -7.44 1.65 0.85
C LEU A 21 -8.18 2.50 1.89
N PHE A 22 -8.78 1.85 2.90
CA PHE A 22 -9.54 2.52 3.94
C PHE A 22 -8.71 3.57 4.69
N LEU A 23 -7.50 3.23 5.13
CA LEU A 23 -6.60 4.15 5.82
C LEU A 23 -6.22 5.34 4.93
N SER A 24 -5.81 5.06 3.68
CA SER A 24 -5.36 6.11 2.76
C SER A 24 -6.50 7.07 2.38
N THR A 25 -7.70 6.52 2.11
CA THR A 25 -8.90 7.32 1.84
C THR A 25 -9.29 8.15 3.06
N SER A 26 -9.21 7.59 4.27
CA SER A 26 -9.55 8.32 5.49
C SER A 26 -8.64 9.53 5.71
N VAL A 27 -7.36 9.42 5.35
CA VAL A 27 -6.42 10.54 5.42
C VAL A 27 -6.67 11.56 4.29
N ILE A 28 -6.93 11.09 3.07
CA ILE A 28 -7.19 11.96 1.90
C ILE A 28 -8.46 12.79 2.10
N PHE A 29 -9.54 12.19 2.60
CA PHE A 29 -10.83 12.87 2.81
C PHE A 29 -11.04 13.38 4.24
N ASP A 30 -10.04 13.23 5.11
CA ASP A 30 -10.12 13.60 6.53
C ASP A 30 -11.32 12.98 7.27
N PHE A 31 -11.63 11.73 6.94
CA PHE A 31 -12.66 11.01 7.66
C PHE A 31 -12.21 10.83 9.13
N PHE A 32 -13.15 10.99 10.06
CA PHE A 32 -12.94 10.79 11.49
C PHE A 32 -11.83 11.67 12.13
N GLY A 33 -11.47 12.80 11.49
CA GLY A 33 -10.41 13.70 11.97
C GLY A 33 -9.05 13.01 12.02
N ILE A 34 -8.80 12.05 11.12
CA ILE A 34 -7.59 11.23 11.13
C ILE A 34 -6.35 12.05 10.79
N ARG A 35 -6.47 13.17 10.06
CA ARG A 35 -5.32 14.02 9.74
C ARG A 35 -4.64 14.58 10.99
N GLU A 36 -5.41 15.00 11.97
CA GLU A 36 -4.87 15.50 13.25
C GLU A 36 -4.21 14.38 14.08
N LYS A 37 -4.69 13.14 13.93
CA LYS A 37 -4.16 11.96 14.65
C LYS A 37 -2.91 11.37 14.02
N GLU A 38 -2.79 11.43 12.69
CA GLU A 38 -1.58 11.01 11.97
C GLU A 38 -0.45 12.04 12.05
N GLY A 39 -0.78 13.31 12.34
CA GLY A 39 0.21 14.37 12.54
C GLY A 39 0.99 14.68 11.26
N ASN A 40 2.30 14.48 11.27
CA ASN A 40 3.20 14.79 10.15
C ASN A 40 3.28 13.64 9.13
N TYR A 41 2.16 13.31 8.51
CA TYR A 41 2.13 12.38 7.39
C TYR A 41 2.51 13.10 6.09
N VAL A 42 3.06 12.35 5.14
CA VAL A 42 3.49 12.91 3.86
C VAL A 42 2.43 12.59 2.81
N LEU A 43 1.74 13.63 2.32
CA LEU A 43 0.57 13.48 1.47
C LEU A 43 0.81 12.65 0.20
N PHE A 44 1.98 12.78 -0.45
CA PHE A 44 2.27 11.99 -1.66
C PHE A 44 2.39 10.48 -1.37
N ILE A 45 2.83 10.11 -0.16
CA ILE A 45 2.92 8.70 0.26
C ILE A 45 1.51 8.12 0.43
N VAL A 46 0.59 8.91 1.00
CA VAL A 46 -0.81 8.52 1.17
C VAL A 46 -1.47 8.27 -0.18
N TRP A 47 -1.26 9.16 -1.16
CA TRP A 47 -1.77 8.98 -2.53
C TRP A 47 -1.17 7.76 -3.23
N ALA A 48 0.13 7.51 -3.09
CA ALA A 48 0.76 6.33 -3.65
C ALA A 48 0.21 5.03 -3.03
N ASN A 49 -0.01 5.01 -1.71
CA ASN A 49 -0.61 3.87 -1.02
C ASN A 49 -2.06 3.64 -1.43
N PHE A 50 -2.83 4.70 -1.62
CA PHE A 50 -4.18 4.63 -2.15
C PHE A 50 -4.19 3.99 -3.55
N LEU A 51 -3.35 4.47 -4.47
CA LEU A 51 -3.27 3.93 -5.82
C LEU A 51 -2.78 2.47 -5.83
N SER A 52 -1.78 2.14 -5.01
CA SER A 52 -1.27 0.78 -4.85
C SER A 52 -2.35 -0.18 -4.34
N SER A 53 -3.17 0.25 -3.38
CA SER A 53 -4.26 -0.57 -2.84
C SER A 53 -5.33 -0.92 -3.86
N LEU A 54 -5.65 0.00 -4.79
CA LEU A 54 -6.57 -0.28 -5.90
C LEU A 54 -5.99 -1.36 -6.83
N LEU A 55 -4.69 -1.28 -7.12
CA LEU A 55 -4.00 -2.28 -7.94
C LEU A 55 -3.97 -3.65 -7.25
N TYR A 56 -3.79 -3.73 -5.93
CA TYR A 56 -3.90 -4.98 -5.18
C TYR A 56 -5.27 -5.63 -5.31
N LEU A 57 -6.34 -4.85 -5.14
CA LEU A 57 -7.70 -5.39 -5.25
C LEU A 57 -7.99 -5.88 -6.67
N PHE A 58 -7.47 -5.19 -7.68
CA PHE A 58 -7.58 -5.60 -9.08
C PHE A 58 -6.78 -6.88 -9.37
N SER A 59 -5.58 -7.02 -8.80
CA SER A 59 -4.80 -8.26 -8.83
C SER A 59 -5.52 -9.42 -8.15
N VAL A 60 -6.11 -9.20 -6.97
CA VAL A 60 -6.89 -10.22 -6.26
C VAL A 60 -8.07 -10.71 -7.12
N TYR A 61 -8.79 -9.80 -7.76
CA TYR A 61 -9.87 -10.15 -8.69
C TYR A 61 -9.36 -11.00 -9.87
N GLY A 62 -8.22 -10.63 -10.45
CA GLY A 62 -7.57 -11.39 -11.51
C GLY A 62 -7.10 -12.78 -11.08
N LEU A 63 -6.60 -12.91 -9.85
CA LEU A 63 -6.16 -14.17 -9.24
C LEU A 63 -7.33 -15.13 -8.98
N PHE A 64 -8.48 -14.63 -8.51
CA PHE A 64 -9.71 -15.43 -8.38
C PHE A 64 -10.18 -15.99 -9.72
N SER A 65 -9.94 -15.26 -10.80
CA SER A 65 -10.30 -15.68 -12.17
C SER A 65 -9.24 -16.57 -12.84
N ASN A 66 -8.15 -16.95 -12.14
CA ASN A 66 -7.00 -17.70 -12.68
C ASN A 66 -6.39 -17.10 -13.96
N LYS A 67 -6.43 -15.77 -14.09
CA LYS A 67 -5.94 -15.10 -15.30
C LYS A 67 -4.51 -14.60 -15.09
N ILE A 68 -3.63 -14.87 -16.06
CA ILE A 68 -2.20 -14.49 -16.03
C ILE A 68 -1.99 -12.96 -15.97
N TRP A 69 -2.95 -12.16 -16.42
CA TRP A 69 -2.87 -10.69 -16.31
C TRP A 69 -2.81 -10.16 -14.86
N ALA A 70 -3.18 -10.95 -13.86
CA ALA A 70 -3.24 -10.52 -12.45
C ALA A 70 -1.88 -10.09 -11.88
N TYR A 71 -0.79 -10.58 -12.45
CA TYR A 71 0.58 -10.21 -12.08
C TYR A 71 0.98 -8.80 -12.54
N LYS A 72 0.38 -8.29 -13.62
CA LYS A 72 0.69 -6.94 -14.15
C LYS A 72 0.33 -5.81 -13.19
N PRO A 73 -0.91 -5.73 -12.64
CA PRO A 73 -1.25 -4.71 -11.65
C PRO A 73 -0.45 -4.84 -10.37
N LEU A 74 -0.11 -6.07 -9.96
CA LEU A 74 0.70 -6.34 -8.77
C LEU A 74 2.10 -5.74 -8.93
N ALA A 75 2.77 -6.06 -10.04
CA ALA A 75 4.10 -5.54 -10.36
C ALA A 75 4.12 -4.01 -10.48
N LEU A 76 3.07 -3.42 -11.06
CA LEU A 76 2.92 -1.96 -11.14
C LEU A 76 2.79 -1.33 -9.74
N SER A 77 2.03 -1.96 -8.83
CA SER A 77 1.89 -1.49 -7.46
C SER A 77 3.23 -1.48 -6.71
N THR A 78 4.03 -2.54 -6.89
CA THR A 78 5.35 -2.68 -6.28
C THR A 78 6.29 -1.61 -6.80
N LEU A 79 6.24 -1.32 -8.10
CA LEU A 79 7.04 -0.26 -8.73
C LEU A 79 6.67 1.12 -8.16
N ILE A 80 5.37 1.42 -8.04
CA ILE A 80 4.89 2.66 -7.41
C ILE A 80 5.41 2.80 -5.98
N LEU A 81 5.34 1.72 -5.18
CA LEU A 81 5.82 1.73 -3.80
C LEU A 81 7.34 1.94 -3.71
N ILE A 82 8.13 1.30 -4.58
CA ILE A 82 9.58 1.49 -4.63
C ILE A 82 9.93 2.95 -4.94
N ILE A 83 9.30 3.54 -5.97
CA ILE A 83 9.52 4.96 -6.33
C ILE A 83 9.12 5.87 -5.16
N THR A 84 7.99 5.59 -4.53
CA THR A 84 7.49 6.36 -3.38
C THR A 84 8.46 6.27 -2.21
N PHE A 85 9.02 5.10 -1.96
CA PHE A 85 10.02 4.89 -0.91
C PHE A 85 11.30 5.68 -1.18
N ILE A 86 11.80 5.67 -2.42
CA ILE A 86 12.95 6.47 -2.83
C ILE A 86 12.65 7.97 -2.64
N GLY A 87 11.51 8.46 -3.11
CA GLY A 87 11.08 9.84 -2.92
C GLY A 87 10.96 10.24 -1.44
N PHE A 88 10.51 9.31 -0.59
CA PHE A 88 10.43 9.54 0.85
C PHE A 88 11.81 9.64 1.51
N MET A 89 12.78 8.83 1.08
CA MET A 89 14.16 8.93 1.56
C MET A 89 14.77 10.30 1.23
N PHE A 90 14.53 10.83 0.02
CA PHE A 90 14.94 12.20 -0.34
C PHE A 90 14.24 13.27 0.50
N TYR A 91 12.95 13.11 0.79
CA TYR A 91 12.19 14.01 1.65
C TYR A 91 12.77 14.06 3.08
N ILE A 92 13.10 12.89 3.64
CA ILE A 92 13.76 12.78 4.95
C ILE A 92 15.13 13.49 4.94
N GLN A 93 15.96 13.21 3.92
CA GLN A 93 17.30 13.83 3.81
C GLN A 93 17.23 15.34 3.63
N SER A 94 16.15 15.86 3.06
CA SER A 94 15.91 17.30 2.88
C SER A 94 15.40 18.00 4.15
N GLY A 95 15.36 17.30 5.29
CA GLY A 95 14.88 17.83 6.57
C GLY A 95 13.35 17.78 6.74
N GLY A 96 12.66 16.98 5.92
CA GLY A 96 11.21 16.79 6.03
C GLY A 96 10.81 16.20 7.38
N ILE A 97 9.84 16.82 8.04
CA ILE A 97 9.31 16.34 9.32
C ILE A 97 8.57 15.02 9.05
N HIS A 98 8.98 13.96 9.74
CA HIS A 98 8.40 12.63 9.55
C HIS A 98 8.29 11.93 10.90
N GLU A 99 7.19 11.20 11.11
CA GLU A 99 7.11 10.27 12.24
C GLU A 99 7.87 8.98 11.95
N SER A 100 8.57 8.44 12.96
CA SER A 100 9.29 7.15 12.87
C SER A 100 8.36 5.99 12.46
N LYS A 101 7.06 6.12 12.71
CA LYS A 101 6.01 5.17 12.31
C LYS A 101 5.87 5.04 10.79
N THR A 102 6.15 6.09 10.02
CA THR A 102 6.06 6.08 8.55
C THR A 102 7.08 5.15 7.91
N ILE A 103 8.27 5.04 8.52
CA ILE A 103 9.35 4.14 8.08
C ILE A 103 8.91 2.68 8.28
N GLY A 104 8.38 2.35 9.46
CA GLY A 104 7.88 1.00 9.76
C GLY A 104 6.71 0.57 8.85
N ALA A 105 5.77 1.48 8.61
CA ALA A 105 4.63 1.22 7.73
C ALA A 105 5.03 0.97 6.27
N MET A 106 6.02 1.71 5.76
CA MET A 106 6.56 1.52 4.41
C MET A 106 7.29 0.18 4.25
N VAL A 107 8.14 -0.20 5.21
CA VAL A 107 8.86 -1.48 5.17
C VAL A 107 7.88 -2.65 5.20
N PHE A 108 6.90 -2.61 6.10
CA PHE A 108 5.86 -3.63 6.19
C PHE A 108 5.07 -3.79 4.87
N ARG A 109 4.73 -2.67 4.22
CA ARG A 109 4.06 -2.66 2.91
C ARG A 109 4.89 -3.29 1.81
N THR A 110 6.16 -2.94 1.71
CA THR A 110 7.05 -3.46 0.68
C THR A 110 7.23 -4.98 0.83
N THR A 111 7.38 -5.49 2.06
CA THR A 111 7.49 -6.93 2.30
C THR A 111 6.21 -7.70 1.97
N MET A 112 5.02 -7.14 2.23
CA MET A 112 3.75 -7.77 1.84
C MET A 112 3.50 -7.77 0.33
N SER A 113 4.15 -6.87 -0.41
CA SER A 113 3.99 -6.71 -1.85
C SER A 113 4.92 -7.59 -2.71
N LEU A 114 5.86 -8.29 -2.06
CA LEU A 114 6.83 -9.23 -2.63
C LEU A 114 6.31 -10.67 -2.52
#